data_AF-S6A4M6-F1
#
_entry.id   AF-S6A4M6-F1
#
_cell.length_a   1.000
_cell.length_b   1.000
_cell.length_c   1.000
_cell.angle_alpha   90.00
_cell.angle_beta   90.00
_cell.angle_gamma   90.00
#
_symmetry.space_group_name_H-M   'P 1'
#
loop_
_entity.id
_entity.type
_entity.pdbx_description
1 polymer ?
#
loop_
_entity_poly.entity_id
_entity_poly.type
_entity_poly.pdbx_seq_one_letter_code
_entity_poly.pdbx_strand_id
1 'polypeptide(L)'
;MKVIYETNGKGFLGWIENLPGAYVRGKTIEEARSKYEKEIYEYGQWLDMEVTDVGRIDEVIVHSNLMIEDADSNIIFETEMEEYKKEKDFYHECELTLLSAKKVDVIYRKCKNKNVIDNSKVRKTFYGNVYSTIFEQYKHICDVQQYYLGQVGLETDIDLDIIKGRKNTIDELIKKYKEEGNRVFKNKEEYWSIRKVMRRLIWHDRIHAKAIKRMEINIGNK
;
A
#
# COMPACT_ATOMS: atom_id res chain seq x y z
N MET A 1 19.94 -1.44 3.39
CA MET A 1 18.50 -1.61 3.10
C MET A 1 18.24 -3.03 2.63
N LYS A 2 17.15 -3.69 3.04
CA LYS A 2 16.76 -5.01 2.53
C LYS A 2 15.58 -4.86 1.58
N VAL A 3 15.66 -5.47 0.40
CA VAL A 3 14.59 -5.50 -0.61
C VAL A 3 14.18 -6.94 -0.85
N ILE A 4 12.88 -7.20 -0.69
CA ILE A 4 12.32 -8.54 -0.85
C ILE A 4 11.48 -8.54 -2.13
N TYR A 5 11.95 -9.29 -3.12
CA TYR A 5 11.31 -9.46 -4.41
C TYR A 5 10.41 -10.68 -4.44
N GLU A 6 9.21 -10.49 -4.97
CA GLU A 6 8.33 -11.58 -5.41
C GLU A 6 8.32 -11.66 -6.94
N THR A 7 8.33 -12.87 -7.48
CA THR A 7 8.21 -13.10 -8.93
C THR A 7 7.48 -14.39 -9.27
N ASN A 8 6.74 -14.37 -10.37
CA ASN A 8 6.18 -15.54 -11.04
C ASN A 8 6.87 -15.83 -12.39
N GLY A 9 8.01 -15.17 -12.66
CA GLY A 9 8.74 -15.25 -13.92
C GLY A 9 8.28 -14.27 -15.01
N LYS A 10 7.14 -13.58 -14.84
CA LYS A 10 6.64 -12.57 -15.80
C LYS A 10 6.94 -11.13 -15.38
N GLY A 11 7.23 -10.91 -14.10
CA GLY A 11 7.59 -9.62 -13.53
C GLY A 11 8.10 -9.76 -12.10
N PHE A 12 8.56 -8.64 -11.57
CA PHE A 12 9.13 -8.51 -10.22
C PHE A 12 8.40 -7.42 -9.46
N LEU A 13 8.02 -7.70 -8.23
CA LEU A 13 7.56 -6.73 -7.24
C LEU A 13 8.51 -6.76 -6.04
N GLY A 14 9.28 -5.70 -5.86
CA GLY A 14 10.23 -5.55 -4.75
C GLY A 14 9.67 -4.67 -3.66
N TRP A 15 9.69 -5.15 -2.42
CA TRP A 15 9.31 -4.38 -1.24
C TRP A 15 10.55 -3.92 -0.49
N ILE A 16 10.57 -2.64 -0.09
CA ILE A 16 11.66 -2.11 0.73
C ILE A 16 11.30 -2.30 2.21
N GLU A 17 11.97 -3.23 2.89
CA GLU A 17 11.55 -3.73 4.21
C GLU A 17 11.45 -2.62 5.27
N ASN A 18 12.41 -1.69 5.30
CA ASN A 18 12.48 -0.62 6.29
C ASN A 18 11.69 0.64 5.90
N LEU A 19 10.99 0.65 4.77
CA LEU A 19 10.15 1.75 4.32
C LEU A 19 8.73 1.21 4.06
N PRO A 20 7.86 1.11 5.10
CA PRO A 20 6.54 0.51 4.99
C PRO A 20 5.68 1.08 3.85
N GLY A 21 5.53 0.28 2.81
CA GLY A 21 4.68 0.58 1.65
C GLY A 21 5.44 1.19 0.47
N ALA A 22 6.76 1.34 0.58
CA ALA A 22 7.64 1.57 -0.54
C ALA A 22 7.84 0.29 -1.36
N TYR A 23 7.81 0.42 -2.68
CA TYR A 23 7.90 -0.71 -3.59
C TYR A 23 8.47 -0.31 -4.96
N VAL A 24 9.17 -1.25 -5.59
CA VAL A 24 9.57 -1.15 -7.00
C VAL A 24 8.93 -2.29 -7.78
N ARG A 25 8.70 -2.06 -9.08
CA ARG A 25 8.23 -3.11 -9.99
C ARG A 25 8.91 -3.02 -11.34
N GLY A 26 9.07 -4.15 -12.01
CA GLY A 26 9.65 -4.22 -13.35
C GLY A 26 9.33 -5.55 -14.03
N LYS A 27 9.40 -5.59 -15.35
CA LYS A 27 9.33 -6.85 -16.11
C LYS A 27 10.58 -7.69 -15.87
N THR A 28 11.73 -7.03 -15.66
CA THR A 28 12.98 -7.66 -15.23
C THR A 28 13.42 -7.12 -13.87
N ILE A 29 14.34 -7.82 -13.23
CA ILE A 29 14.92 -7.39 -11.95
C ILE A 29 15.71 -6.09 -12.12
N GLU A 30 16.42 -5.90 -13.25
CA GLU A 30 17.16 -4.67 -13.56
C GLU A 30 16.23 -3.47 -13.69
N GLU A 31 15.08 -3.64 -14.35
CA GLU A 31 14.07 -2.58 -14.48
C GLU A 31 13.45 -2.21 -13.13
N ALA A 32 13.30 -3.19 -12.21
CA ALA A 32 12.84 -2.91 -10.86
C ALA A 32 13.92 -2.15 -10.05
N ARG A 33 15.18 -2.60 -10.11
CA ARG A 33 16.33 -1.97 -9.44
C ARG A 33 16.57 -0.54 -9.89
N SER A 34 16.40 -0.25 -11.18
CA SER A 34 16.58 1.09 -11.73
C SER A 34 15.59 2.13 -11.17
N LYS A 35 14.58 1.69 -10.40
CA LYS A 35 13.55 2.55 -9.80
C LYS A 35 13.75 2.81 -8.32
N TYR A 36 14.80 2.27 -7.69
CA TYR A 36 15.05 2.42 -6.25
C TYR A 36 15.13 3.87 -5.82
N GLU A 37 16.07 4.64 -6.39
CA GLU A 37 16.28 6.04 -6.01
C GLU A 37 15.00 6.87 -6.14
N LYS A 38 14.30 6.70 -7.26
CA LYS A 38 13.03 7.37 -7.52
C LYS A 38 11.96 6.99 -6.49
N GLU A 39 11.82 5.70 -6.19
CA GLU A 39 10.82 5.23 -5.23
C GLU A 39 11.12 5.73 -3.82
N ILE A 40 12.38 5.69 -3.39
CA ILE A 40 12.81 6.20 -2.08
C ILE A 40 12.50 7.70 -1.95
N TYR A 41 12.84 8.47 -2.99
CA TYR A 41 12.52 9.89 -3.04
C TYR A 41 11.00 10.15 -3.01
N GLU A 42 10.22 9.47 -3.86
CA GLU A 42 8.77 9.63 -3.92
C GLU A 42 8.07 9.16 -2.62
N TYR A 43 8.62 8.14 -1.95
CA TYR A 43 8.16 7.69 -0.65
C TYR A 43 8.42 8.74 0.43
N GLY A 44 9.64 9.30 0.47
CA GLY A 44 9.99 10.39 1.37
C GLY A 44 9.07 11.61 1.21
N GLN A 45 8.82 12.02 -0.04
CA GLN A 45 7.86 13.10 -0.36
C GLN A 45 6.42 12.76 0.03
N TRP A 46 6.02 11.49 -0.04
CA TRP A 46 4.67 11.07 0.33
C TRP A 46 4.42 11.19 1.84
N LEU A 47 5.41 10.78 2.64
CA LEU A 47 5.31 10.75 4.11
C LEU A 47 6.02 11.90 4.81
N ASP A 48 6.37 12.97 4.08
CA ASP A 48 7.07 14.15 4.60
C ASP A 48 8.33 13.80 5.41
N MET A 49 9.09 12.83 4.91
CA MET A 49 10.30 12.32 5.56
C MET A 49 11.51 12.41 4.64
N GLU A 50 12.65 12.73 5.23
CA GLU A 50 13.94 12.66 4.55
C GLU A 50 14.49 11.24 4.65
N VAL A 51 14.76 10.61 3.51
CA VAL A 51 15.38 9.28 3.45
C VAL A 51 16.80 9.46 2.93
N THR A 52 17.75 9.59 3.86
CA THR A 52 19.14 9.98 3.56
C THR A 52 20.12 8.82 3.56
N ASP A 53 19.80 7.71 4.21
CA ASP A 53 20.69 6.55 4.31
C ASP A 53 20.02 5.28 3.79
N VAL A 54 20.36 4.92 2.55
CA VAL A 54 19.90 3.68 1.90
C VAL A 54 20.90 2.54 2.09
N GLY A 55 22.13 2.85 2.53
CA GLY A 55 23.22 1.90 2.74
C GLY A 55 23.44 0.92 1.58
N ARG A 56 24.08 -0.21 1.88
CA ARG A 56 24.14 -1.36 0.96
C ARG A 56 22.75 -1.97 0.81
N ILE A 57 22.35 -2.27 -0.42
CA ILE A 57 21.12 -3.00 -0.71
C ILE A 57 21.40 -4.51 -0.63
N ASP A 58 20.64 -5.19 0.23
CA ASP A 58 20.57 -6.64 0.33
C ASP A 58 19.26 -7.10 -0.32
N GLU A 59 19.31 -8.11 -1.19
CA GLU A 59 18.17 -8.51 -2.02
C GLU A 59 17.83 -9.98 -1.82
N VAL A 60 16.55 -10.27 -1.57
CA VAL A 60 16.01 -11.62 -1.48
C VAL A 60 14.97 -11.80 -2.58
N ILE A 61 15.03 -12.90 -3.34
CA ILE A 61 14.06 -13.21 -4.40
C ILE A 61 13.26 -14.44 -3.99
N VAL A 62 11.93 -14.32 -4.02
CA VAL A 62 10.96 -15.36 -3.70
C VAL A 62 10.07 -15.61 -4.91
N HIS A 63 9.80 -16.89 -5.19
CA HIS A 63 8.91 -17.30 -6.26
C HIS A 63 7.50 -17.58 -5.75
N SER A 64 6.48 -17.13 -6.48
CA SER A 64 5.08 -17.45 -6.19
C SER A 64 4.26 -17.66 -7.47
N ASN A 65 3.06 -18.23 -7.30
CA ASN A 65 2.10 -18.47 -8.39
C ASN A 65 1.10 -17.30 -8.56
N LEU A 66 1.31 -16.18 -7.86
CA LEU A 66 0.44 -15.01 -7.92
C LEU A 66 0.62 -14.23 -9.23
N MET A 67 -0.33 -13.35 -9.54
CA MET A 67 -0.24 -12.45 -10.70
C MET A 67 0.60 -11.21 -10.35
N ILE A 68 1.92 -11.41 -10.20
CA ILE A 68 2.87 -10.37 -9.77
C ILE A 68 2.87 -9.17 -10.73
N GLU A 69 2.66 -9.40 -12.03
CA GLU A 69 2.53 -8.33 -13.03
C GLU A 69 1.35 -7.36 -12.74
N ASP A 70 0.31 -7.84 -12.06
CA ASP A 70 -0.84 -7.06 -11.60
C ASP A 70 -0.65 -6.52 -10.17
N ALA A 71 0.55 -6.68 -9.61
CA ALA A 71 0.93 -6.30 -8.24
C ALA A 71 0.17 -7.05 -7.14
N ASP A 72 -0.22 -8.28 -7.43
CA ASP A 72 -0.58 -9.26 -6.41
C ASP A 72 0.65 -9.63 -5.58
N SER A 73 0.47 -9.87 -4.27
CA SER A 73 1.57 -10.25 -3.38
C SER A 73 1.05 -10.69 -2.02
N ASN A 74 1.51 -11.86 -1.58
CA ASN A 74 1.20 -12.42 -0.26
C ASN A 74 2.37 -12.27 0.73
N ILE A 75 3.49 -11.67 0.32
CA ILE A 75 4.70 -11.59 1.16
C ILE A 75 4.40 -10.92 2.51
N ILE A 76 4.95 -11.53 3.56
CA ILE A 76 5.15 -10.97 4.89
C ILE A 76 6.64 -11.00 5.20
N PHE A 77 7.17 -10.00 5.91
CA PHE A 77 8.59 -9.99 6.30
C PHE A 77 8.78 -10.66 7.66
N GLU A 78 9.99 -11.16 7.92
CA GLU A 78 10.36 -11.67 9.26
C GLU A 78 10.13 -10.60 10.33
N THR A 79 10.53 -9.36 10.04
CA THR A 79 10.30 -8.20 10.91
C THR A 79 8.82 -7.86 11.11
N GLU A 80 7.93 -8.24 10.20
CA GLU A 80 6.48 -8.06 10.33
C GLU A 80 5.83 -9.16 11.17
N MET A 81 6.51 -10.29 11.36
CA MET A 81 6.06 -11.39 12.22
C MET A 81 6.54 -11.24 13.68
N GLU A 82 7.49 -10.36 13.92
CA GLU A 82 8.03 -10.05 15.24
C GLU A 82 7.30 -8.88 15.91
N GLU A 83 7.38 -8.81 17.25
CA GLU A 83 6.92 -7.65 17.99
C GLU A 83 7.78 -6.41 17.71
N TYR A 84 7.19 -5.22 17.81
CA TYR A 84 7.95 -3.98 17.77
C TYR A 84 8.99 -3.94 18.89
N LYS A 85 10.23 -3.62 18.53
CA LYS A 85 11.32 -3.44 19.50
C LYS A 85 11.02 -2.32 20.48
N LYS A 86 10.28 -1.28 20.06
CA LYS A 86 9.86 -0.15 20.88
C LYS A 86 8.42 0.20 20.54
N GLU A 87 7.58 0.35 21.55
CA GLU A 87 6.16 0.69 21.37
C GLU A 87 5.96 1.99 20.58
N LYS A 88 6.85 2.97 20.75
CA LYS A 88 6.79 4.23 19.98
C LYS A 88 6.89 4.03 18.46
N ASP A 89 7.54 2.95 18.01
CA ASP A 89 7.71 2.68 16.58
C ASP A 89 6.36 2.22 15.98
N PHE A 90 5.52 1.53 16.76
CA PHE A 90 4.15 1.20 16.38
C PHE A 90 3.29 2.45 16.20
N TYR A 91 3.27 3.35 17.19
CA TYR A 91 2.50 4.60 17.07
C TYR A 91 3.02 5.50 15.95
N HIS A 92 4.33 5.47 15.68
CA HIS A 92 4.87 6.17 14.53
C HIS A 92 4.33 5.61 13.19
N GLU A 93 4.27 4.28 13.02
CA GLU A 93 3.63 3.68 11.84
C GLU A 93 2.13 4.05 11.75
N CYS A 94 1.43 4.19 12.88
CA CYS A 94 0.06 4.75 12.94
C CYS A 94 -0.01 6.17 12.36
N GLU A 95 0.89 7.06 12.78
CA GLU A 95 0.96 8.43 12.27
C GLU A 95 1.22 8.46 10.76
N LEU A 96 2.16 7.65 10.27
CA LEU A 96 2.47 7.55 8.84
C LEU A 96 1.27 7.06 8.02
N THR A 97 0.53 6.10 8.54
CA THR A 97 -0.66 5.55 7.87
C THR A 97 -1.79 6.58 7.83
N LEU A 98 -1.97 7.38 8.90
CA LEU A 98 -2.92 8.49 8.89
C LEU A 98 -2.49 9.61 7.94
N LEU A 99 -1.20 9.94 7.89
CA LEU A 99 -0.65 10.92 6.96
C LEU A 99 -0.90 10.49 5.50
N SER A 100 -0.68 9.22 5.19
CA SER A 100 -0.95 8.66 3.87
C SER A 100 -2.40 8.88 3.43
N ALA A 101 -3.38 8.60 4.31
CA ALA A 101 -4.79 8.87 4.02
C ALA A 101 -5.08 10.36 3.81
N LYS A 102 -4.49 11.26 4.61
CA LYS A 102 -4.61 12.71 4.41
C LYS A 102 -4.08 13.15 3.05
N LYS A 103 -2.97 12.56 2.57
CA LYS A 103 -2.41 12.87 1.24
C LYS A 103 -3.35 12.41 0.12
N VAL A 104 -3.98 11.24 0.26
CA VAL A 104 -5.04 10.78 -0.67
C VAL A 104 -6.20 11.77 -0.71
N ASP A 105 -6.73 12.17 0.44
CA ASP A 105 -7.85 13.11 0.55
C ASP A 105 -7.55 14.45 -0.13
N VAL A 106 -6.36 15.03 0.12
CA VAL A 106 -5.91 16.27 -0.54
C VAL A 106 -5.88 16.12 -2.06
N ILE A 107 -5.41 14.98 -2.57
CA ILE A 107 -5.36 14.72 -4.02
C ILE A 107 -6.78 14.61 -4.58
N TYR A 108 -7.63 13.80 -3.97
CA TYR A 108 -8.98 13.58 -4.42
C TYR A 108 -9.83 14.86 -4.40
N ARG A 109 -9.73 15.68 -3.34
CA ARG A 109 -10.45 16.96 -3.25
C ARG A 109 -10.10 17.90 -4.40
N LYS A 110 -8.84 17.92 -4.84
CA LYS A 110 -8.36 18.74 -5.96
C LYS A 110 -8.86 18.29 -7.33
N CYS A 111 -9.27 17.03 -7.49
CA CYS A 111 -9.80 16.52 -8.75
C CYS A 111 -11.13 17.19 -9.12
N LYS A 112 -11.27 17.62 -10.37
CA LYS A 112 -12.51 18.20 -10.90
C LYS A 112 -13.36 17.15 -11.62
N ASN A 113 -12.73 16.15 -12.21
CA ASN A 113 -13.38 15.20 -13.12
C ASN A 113 -13.79 13.88 -12.41
N LYS A 114 -14.30 13.98 -11.17
CA LYS A 114 -14.48 12.83 -10.27
C LYS A 114 -15.31 11.68 -10.87
N ASN A 115 -16.36 12.01 -11.63
CA ASN A 115 -17.30 11.04 -12.20
C ASN A 115 -17.14 10.87 -13.73
N VAL A 116 -16.08 11.42 -14.32
CA VAL A 116 -15.84 11.28 -15.76
C VAL A 116 -15.11 9.96 -16.01
N ILE A 117 -15.57 9.21 -17.02
CA ILE A 117 -14.95 7.95 -17.43
C ILE A 117 -13.63 8.23 -18.15
N ASP A 118 -12.53 7.71 -17.61
CA ASP A 118 -11.25 7.64 -18.33
C ASP A 118 -11.27 6.42 -19.26
N ASN A 119 -11.53 6.65 -20.55
CA ASN A 119 -11.53 5.59 -21.57
C ASN A 119 -10.23 4.76 -21.61
N SER A 120 -9.08 5.28 -21.15
CA SER A 120 -7.83 4.50 -21.09
C SER A 120 -7.84 3.42 -19.98
N LYS A 121 -8.82 3.47 -19.08
CA LYS A 121 -9.00 2.55 -17.96
C LYS A 121 -10.09 1.52 -18.20
N VAL A 122 -10.86 1.62 -19.27
CA VAL A 122 -11.90 0.63 -19.61
C VAL A 122 -11.25 -0.65 -20.11
N ARG A 123 -10.84 -1.52 -19.18
CA ARG A 123 -10.22 -2.83 -19.43
C ARG A 123 -10.45 -3.79 -18.26
N LYS A 124 -10.17 -5.07 -18.48
CA LYS A 124 -10.20 -6.12 -17.45
C LYS A 124 -8.79 -6.48 -16.97
N THR A 125 -8.69 -6.84 -15.70
CA THR A 125 -7.55 -7.46 -15.02
C THR A 125 -7.98 -8.78 -14.41
N PHE A 126 -7.06 -9.53 -13.78
CA PHE A 126 -7.41 -10.73 -13.01
C PHE A 126 -8.50 -10.46 -11.95
N TYR A 127 -8.50 -9.27 -11.34
CA TYR A 127 -9.46 -8.85 -10.31
C TYR A 127 -10.77 -8.26 -10.86
N GLY A 128 -10.97 -8.30 -12.18
CA GLY A 128 -12.17 -7.77 -12.83
C GLY A 128 -11.93 -6.43 -13.54
N ASN A 129 -12.99 -5.65 -13.70
CA ASN A 129 -12.93 -4.36 -14.39
C ASN A 129 -12.08 -3.38 -13.59
N VAL A 130 -11.17 -2.68 -14.27
CA VAL A 130 -10.43 -1.59 -13.65
C VAL A 130 -11.38 -0.43 -13.36
N TYR A 131 -11.25 0.19 -12.19
CA TYR A 131 -12.00 1.40 -11.85
C TYR A 131 -11.72 2.49 -12.88
N SER A 132 -12.80 2.96 -13.52
CA SER A 132 -12.72 3.80 -14.72
C SER A 132 -12.99 5.27 -14.42
N THR A 133 -13.49 5.58 -13.22
CA THR A 133 -13.65 6.94 -12.71
C THR A 133 -12.76 7.20 -11.49
N ILE A 134 -12.45 8.47 -11.24
CA ILE A 134 -11.69 8.89 -10.05
C ILE A 134 -12.48 8.59 -8.77
N PHE A 135 -13.81 8.72 -8.81
CA PHE A 135 -14.68 8.37 -7.69
C PHE A 135 -14.61 6.89 -7.34
N GLU A 136 -14.69 5.99 -8.33
CA GLU A 136 -14.55 4.55 -8.10
C GLU A 136 -13.18 4.20 -7.48
N GLN A 137 -12.09 4.81 -7.99
CA GLN A 137 -10.76 4.65 -7.42
C GLN A 137 -10.70 5.11 -5.96
N TYR A 138 -11.28 6.27 -5.65
CA TYR A 138 -11.29 6.81 -4.29
C TYR A 138 -12.14 5.95 -3.35
N LYS A 139 -13.34 5.54 -3.78
CA LYS A 139 -14.20 4.62 -3.03
C LYS A 139 -13.46 3.32 -2.70
N HIS A 140 -12.72 2.77 -3.67
CA HIS A 140 -11.93 1.56 -3.43
C HIS A 140 -10.87 1.75 -2.34
N ILE A 141 -10.20 2.92 -2.27
CA ILE A 141 -9.27 3.24 -1.18
C ILE A 141 -10.00 3.27 0.17
N CYS A 142 -11.20 3.85 0.23
CA CYS A 142 -12.00 3.87 1.45
C CYS A 142 -12.41 2.45 1.91
N ASP A 143 -12.85 1.61 0.96
CA ASP A 143 -13.38 0.27 1.23
C ASP A 143 -12.28 -0.74 1.65
N VAL A 144 -11.04 -0.58 1.18
CA VAL A 144 -9.96 -1.56 1.39
C VAL A 144 -9.63 -1.81 2.86
N GLN A 145 -9.95 -0.84 3.72
CA GLN A 145 -9.71 -0.89 5.16
C GLN A 145 -10.42 -2.07 5.81
N GLN A 146 -11.67 -2.32 5.40
CA GLN A 146 -12.45 -3.46 5.88
C GLN A 146 -11.76 -4.78 5.54
N TYR A 147 -11.25 -4.92 4.32
CA TYR A 147 -10.55 -6.11 3.90
C TYR A 147 -9.31 -6.37 4.77
N TYR A 148 -8.47 -5.34 4.99
CA TYR A 148 -7.24 -5.49 5.76
C TYR A 148 -7.46 -5.70 7.26
N LEU A 149 -8.43 -5.01 7.87
CA LEU A 149 -8.81 -5.26 9.27
C LEU A 149 -9.36 -6.67 9.46
N GLY A 150 -10.17 -7.16 8.50
CA GLY A 150 -10.65 -8.53 8.49
C GLY A 150 -9.51 -9.56 8.52
N GLN A 151 -8.34 -9.22 7.95
CA GLN A 151 -7.19 -10.14 7.96
C GLN A 151 -6.59 -10.37 9.34
N VAL A 152 -6.81 -9.44 10.27
CA VAL A 152 -6.42 -9.59 11.67
C VAL A 152 -7.63 -9.88 12.57
N GLY A 153 -8.79 -10.22 12.00
CA GLY A 153 -9.99 -10.54 12.77
C GLY A 153 -10.64 -9.32 13.43
N LEU A 154 -10.57 -8.16 12.77
CA LEU A 154 -11.32 -6.97 13.13
C LEU A 154 -12.39 -6.68 12.08
N GLU A 155 -13.49 -6.09 12.52
CA GLU A 155 -14.55 -5.60 11.66
C GLU A 155 -14.62 -4.08 11.77
N THR A 156 -14.96 -3.41 10.67
CA THR A 156 -15.19 -1.96 10.67
C THR A 156 -16.24 -1.59 9.65
N ASP A 157 -16.92 -0.49 9.92
CA ASP A 157 -17.83 0.14 8.97
C ASP A 157 -17.04 0.89 7.89
N ILE A 158 -17.59 0.91 6.69
CA ILE A 158 -17.04 1.67 5.57
C ILE A 158 -17.45 3.14 5.72
N ASP A 159 -16.48 4.04 5.62
CA ASP A 159 -16.72 5.48 5.52
C ASP A 159 -16.08 6.04 4.25
N LEU A 160 -16.85 6.81 3.48
CA LEU A 160 -16.34 7.49 2.27
C LEU A 160 -15.46 8.69 2.62
N ASP A 161 -15.46 9.17 3.86
CA ASP A 161 -14.40 10.04 4.38
C ASP A 161 -13.19 9.19 4.77
N ILE A 162 -12.18 9.15 3.91
CA ILE A 162 -10.97 8.36 4.14
C ILE A 162 -10.25 8.75 5.43
N ILE A 163 -10.29 10.02 5.84
CA ILE A 163 -9.61 10.47 7.07
C ILE A 163 -10.33 9.88 8.28
N LYS A 164 -11.66 9.96 8.30
CA LYS A 164 -12.48 9.38 9.37
C LYS A 164 -12.35 7.86 9.40
N GLY A 165 -12.48 7.20 8.26
CA GLY A 165 -12.33 5.74 8.15
C GLY A 165 -10.93 5.27 8.56
N ARG A 166 -9.87 6.00 8.17
CA ARG A 166 -8.49 5.69 8.56
C ARG A 166 -8.26 5.87 10.05
N LYS A 167 -8.82 6.92 10.65
CA LYS A 167 -8.72 7.13 12.09
C LYS A 167 -9.38 5.97 12.86
N ASN A 168 -10.60 5.61 12.50
CA ASN A 168 -11.30 4.48 13.13
C ASN A 168 -10.51 3.17 12.95
N THR A 169 -9.97 2.92 11.75
CA THR A 169 -9.11 1.77 11.47
C THR A 169 -7.89 1.73 12.39
N ILE A 170 -7.20 2.86 12.56
CA ILE A 170 -6.03 2.96 13.43
C ILE A 170 -6.41 2.78 14.90
N ASP A 171 -7.53 3.35 15.35
CA ASP A 171 -8.01 3.23 16.73
C ASP A 171 -8.29 1.75 17.09
N GLU A 172 -8.91 0.98 16.18
CA GLU A 172 -9.13 -0.46 16.35
C GLU A 172 -7.81 -1.26 16.34
N LEU A 173 -6.85 -0.91 15.48
CA LEU A 173 -5.53 -1.53 15.47
C LEU A 173 -4.76 -1.24 16.77
N ILE A 174 -4.86 -0.02 17.32
CA ILE A 174 -4.24 0.34 18.61
C ILE A 174 -4.85 -0.47 19.74
N LYS A 175 -6.19 -0.58 19.80
CA LYS A 175 -6.87 -1.40 20.81
C LYS A 175 -6.39 -2.85 20.75
N LYS A 176 -6.39 -3.43 19.55
CA LYS A 176 -6.00 -4.81 19.34
C LYS A 176 -4.52 -5.07 19.65
N TYR A 177 -3.64 -4.16 19.24
CA TYR A 177 -2.22 -4.23 19.56
C TYR A 177 -1.99 -4.23 21.09
N LYS A 178 -2.76 -3.43 21.85
CA LYS A 178 -2.68 -3.44 23.32
C LYS A 178 -3.18 -4.75 23.95
N GLU A 179 -4.11 -5.43 23.29
CA GLU A 179 -4.70 -6.68 23.79
C GLU A 179 -3.81 -7.90 23.52
N GLU A 180 -3.20 -7.99 22.33
CA GLU A 180 -2.48 -9.20 21.90
C GLU A 180 -1.15 -8.95 21.18
N GLY A 181 -0.63 -7.72 21.19
CA GLY A 181 0.61 -7.34 20.53
C GLY A 181 0.56 -7.45 19.01
N ASN A 182 1.71 -7.59 18.37
CA ASN A 182 1.79 -7.86 16.93
C ASN A 182 1.58 -9.36 16.60
N ARG A 183 0.44 -9.92 17.00
CA ARG A 183 0.09 -11.32 16.70
C ARG A 183 0.07 -11.60 15.19
N VAL A 184 0.58 -12.77 14.81
CA VAL A 184 0.52 -13.29 13.43
C VAL A 184 -0.75 -14.13 13.22
N PHE A 185 -1.44 -13.84 12.12
CA PHE A 185 -2.64 -14.51 11.65
C PHE A 185 -2.32 -15.26 10.37
N LYS A 186 -2.91 -16.44 10.17
CA LYS A 186 -2.81 -17.20 8.93
C LYS A 186 -4.19 -17.34 8.31
N ASN A 187 -4.40 -16.67 7.19
CA ASN A 187 -5.65 -16.70 6.44
C ASN A 187 -5.41 -17.41 5.12
N LYS A 188 -5.94 -18.64 4.99
CA LYS A 188 -5.64 -19.53 3.86
C LYS A 188 -4.13 -19.76 3.75
N GLU A 189 -3.51 -19.29 2.67
CA GLU A 189 -2.08 -19.40 2.38
C GLU A 189 -1.29 -18.12 2.74
N GLU A 190 -1.97 -17.08 3.21
CA GLU A 190 -1.35 -15.77 3.48
C GLU A 190 -1.23 -15.48 4.98
N TYR A 191 -0.07 -15.00 5.39
CA TYR A 191 0.19 -14.53 6.73
C TYR A 191 -0.02 -13.02 6.86
N TRP A 192 -0.61 -12.62 7.99
CA TRP A 192 -0.97 -11.25 8.30
C TRP A 192 -0.54 -10.88 9.71
N SER A 193 -0.23 -9.60 9.89
CA SER A 193 0.08 -8.99 11.18
C SER A 193 -0.34 -7.52 11.12
N ILE A 194 -0.38 -6.85 12.27
CA ILE A 194 -0.69 -5.41 12.31
C ILE A 194 0.34 -4.63 11.49
N ARG A 195 1.63 -4.97 11.58
CA ARG A 195 2.69 -4.33 10.77
C ARG A 195 2.44 -4.45 9.26
N LYS A 196 2.06 -5.66 8.80
CA LYS A 196 1.72 -5.88 7.39
C LYS A 196 0.48 -5.09 6.98
N VAL A 197 -0.54 -4.98 7.84
CA VAL A 197 -1.72 -4.14 7.57
C VAL A 197 -1.29 -2.69 7.33
N MET A 198 -0.46 -2.12 8.20
CA MET A 198 0.01 -0.73 8.07
C MET A 198 0.80 -0.51 6.77
N ARG A 199 1.73 -1.41 6.45
CA ARG A 199 2.45 -1.39 5.17
C ARG A 199 1.49 -1.41 3.98
N ARG A 200 0.51 -2.31 3.98
CA ARG A 200 -0.43 -2.50 2.86
C ARG A 200 -1.35 -1.30 2.67
N LEU A 201 -1.73 -0.63 3.76
CA LEU A 201 -2.49 0.62 3.72
C LEU A 201 -1.70 1.75 3.06
N ILE A 202 -0.47 1.99 3.49
CA ILE A 202 0.38 3.04 2.91
C ILE A 202 0.67 2.75 1.43
N TRP A 203 0.98 1.50 1.10
CA TRP A 203 1.19 1.07 -0.28
C TRP A 203 -0.05 1.32 -1.16
N HIS A 204 -1.22 0.87 -0.70
CA HIS A 204 -2.49 0.97 -1.43
C HIS A 204 -2.88 2.42 -1.71
N ASP A 205 -2.80 3.27 -0.68
CA ASP A 205 -3.03 4.71 -0.81
C ASP A 205 -2.13 5.31 -1.91
N ARG A 206 -0.83 4.98 -1.90
CA ARG A 206 0.14 5.51 -2.87
C ARG A 206 -0.15 5.08 -4.29
N ILE A 207 -0.45 3.79 -4.53
CA ILE A 207 -0.70 3.30 -5.89
C ILE A 207 -1.98 3.90 -6.48
N HIS A 208 -3.05 3.98 -5.69
CA HIS A 208 -4.34 4.48 -6.15
C HIS A 208 -4.37 6.01 -6.24
N ALA A 209 -3.66 6.73 -5.37
CA ALA A 209 -3.48 8.17 -5.51
C ALA A 209 -2.68 8.55 -6.76
N LYS A 210 -1.62 7.80 -7.10
CA LYS A 210 -0.90 7.96 -8.38
C LYS A 210 -1.83 7.71 -9.57
N ALA A 211 -2.72 6.72 -9.48
CA ALA A 211 -3.70 6.45 -10.53
C ALA A 211 -4.75 7.57 -10.66
N ILE A 212 -5.29 8.09 -9.56
CA ILE A 212 -6.21 9.24 -9.53
C ILE A 212 -5.60 10.46 -10.22
N LYS A 213 -4.35 10.82 -9.87
CA LYS A 213 -3.63 11.93 -10.51
C LYS A 213 -3.51 11.76 -12.03
N ARG A 214 -3.15 10.55 -12.48
CA ARG A 214 -3.04 10.25 -13.92
C ARG A 214 -4.38 10.38 -14.64
N MET A 215 -5.46 9.89 -14.02
CA MET A 215 -6.81 9.99 -14.58
C MET A 215 -7.24 11.46 -14.72
N GLU A 216 -7.01 12.28 -13.69
CA GLU A 216 -7.35 13.71 -13.74
C GLU A 216 -6.65 14.42 -14.90
N ILE A 217 -5.35 14.14 -15.10
CA ILE A 217 -4.57 14.69 -16.22
C ILE A 217 -5.09 14.18 -17.57
N ASN A 218 -5.30 12.86 -17.69
CA ASN A 218 -5.76 12.24 -18.94
C ASN A 218 -7.14 12.72 -19.38
N ILE A 219 -8.03 12.97 -18.43
CA ILE A 219 -9.37 13.49 -18.69
C ILE A 219 -9.28 14.97 -19.04
N GLY A 220 -8.50 15.77 -18.30
CA GLY A 220 -8.39 17.21 -18.51
C GLY A 220 -7.64 17.63 -19.78
N ASN A 221 -6.83 16.74 -20.36
CA ASN A 221 -6.14 16.97 -21.64
C ASN A 221 -6.98 16.60 -22.87
N LYS A 222 -8.23 16.19 -22.69
CA LYS A 222 -9.20 15.94 -23.77
C LYS A 222 -10.16 17.13 -23.89
#